data_AF-A0A151U5V6-F1
#
_entry.id   AF-A0A151U5V6-F1
#
_cell.length_a   1.000
_cell.length_b   1.000
_cell.length_c   1.000
_cell.angle_alpha   90.00
_cell.angle_beta   90.00
_cell.angle_gamma   90.00
#
_symmetry.space_group_name_H-M   'P 1'
#
loop_
_entity.id
_entity.type
_entity.pdbx_description
1 polymer ?
#
loop_
_entity_poly.entity_id
_entity_poly.type
_entity_poly.pdbx_seq_one_letter_code
_entity_poly.pdbx_strand_id
1 'polypeptide(L)'
;DRGFPNRRQFLAPFQGARYHLQDFAGQGNDPENEKELFNLRHASLRNMIERIFCIFKSFKTQVEFVLVCAALHNFLRKECRSDEFPIEAVDELSSSMLPVNEDDTFEPIIQTHEQERKNVNA
;
A
#
# COMPACT_ATOMS: atom_id res chain seq x y z
N ASP A 1 -1.61 6.44 11.79
CA ASP A 1 -0.29 5.78 11.84
C ASP A 1 0.34 5.75 13.21
N ARG A 2 0.25 6.80 14.04
CA ARG A 2 0.86 6.83 15.39
C ARG A 2 0.43 5.71 16.36
N GLY A 3 -0.62 4.95 16.05
CA GLY A 3 -1.08 3.82 16.86
C GLY A 3 -0.64 2.43 16.36
N PHE A 4 0.10 2.34 15.26
CA PHE A 4 0.54 1.05 14.71
C PHE A 4 2.01 0.79 15.05
N PRO A 5 2.34 -0.33 15.72
CA PRO A 5 3.73 -0.70 15.96
C PRO A 5 4.42 -1.10 14.65
N ASN A 6 5.74 -0.92 14.59
CA ASN A 6 6.56 -1.46 13.52
C ASN A 6 6.43 -3.00 13.49
N ARG A 7 6.36 -3.57 12.29
CA ARG A 7 6.32 -5.03 12.09
C ARG A 7 6.96 -5.38 10.75
N ARG A 8 7.20 -6.68 10.52
CA ARG A 8 7.61 -7.15 9.19
C ARG A 8 6.62 -6.61 8.14
N GLN A 9 7.16 -6.00 7.07
CA GLN A 9 6.41 -5.34 5.99
C GLN A 9 5.74 -4.00 6.31
N PHE A 10 5.87 -3.45 7.53
CA PHE A 10 5.31 -2.13 7.85
C PHE A 10 6.25 -1.31 8.74
N LEU A 11 6.61 -0.12 8.23
CA LEU A 11 7.39 0.87 8.96
C LEU A 11 6.49 2.06 9.28
N ALA A 12 6.27 2.30 10.56
CA ALA A 12 5.61 3.49 11.05
C ALA A 12 6.54 4.72 10.89
N PRO A 13 5.95 5.93 10.76
CA PRO A 13 6.69 7.18 10.79
C PRO A 13 7.64 7.29 11.99
N PHE A 14 8.81 7.88 11.78
CA PHE A 14 9.73 8.21 12.86
C PHE A 14 9.11 9.23 13.80
N GLN A 15 9.16 8.95 15.10
CA GLN A 15 8.74 9.88 16.14
C GLN A 15 9.78 10.98 16.30
N GLY A 16 9.34 12.19 16.66
CA GLY A 16 10.22 13.34 16.90
C GLY A 16 10.78 14.03 15.65
N ALA A 17 10.50 13.53 14.45
CA ALA A 17 10.88 14.18 13.19
C ALA A 17 9.67 14.86 12.53
N ARG A 18 9.92 15.94 11.76
CA ARG A 18 8.87 16.62 10.98
C ARG A 18 8.19 15.64 10.02
N TYR A 19 6.89 15.81 9.81
CA TYR A 19 6.10 14.93 8.95
C TYR A 19 4.89 15.60 8.28
N HIS A 20 4.47 16.79 8.70
CA HIS A 20 3.34 17.43 8.03
C HIS A 20 3.81 17.97 6.69
N LEU A 21 3.03 17.73 5.63
CA LEU A 21 3.37 18.19 4.29
C LEU A 21 3.57 19.71 4.22
N GLN A 22 2.89 20.47 5.09
CA GLN A 22 3.04 21.93 5.19
C GLN A 22 4.40 22.35 5.78
N ASP A 23 5.02 21.52 6.63
CA ASP A 23 6.33 21.80 7.22
C ASP A 23 7.44 21.82 6.15
N PHE A 24 7.19 21.19 5.01
CA PHE A 24 8.11 21.07 3.87
C PHE A 24 7.69 21.94 2.67
N ALA A 25 6.69 22.81 2.84
CA ALA A 25 6.22 23.68 1.77
C ALA A 25 7.08 24.97 1.70
N GLY A 26 7.59 25.30 0.52
CA GLY A 26 8.35 26.53 0.28
C GLY A 26 9.86 26.32 0.17
N GLN A 27 10.56 27.38 -0.24
CA GLN A 27 11.99 27.32 -0.53
C GLN A 27 12.80 27.20 0.78
N GLY A 28 13.74 26.25 0.81
CA GLY A 28 14.60 26.00 1.97
C GLY A 28 13.99 25.10 3.05
N ASN A 29 12.79 24.54 2.82
CA ASN A 29 12.12 23.61 3.73
C ASN A 29 12.32 22.15 3.31
N ASP A 30 13.44 21.84 2.65
CA ASP A 30 13.78 20.48 2.28
C ASP A 30 14.06 19.63 3.53
N PRO A 31 13.81 18.30 3.49
CA PRO A 31 14.14 17.41 4.59
C PRO A 31 15.63 17.48 4.93
N GLU A 32 15.94 17.69 6.20
CA GLU A 32 17.33 17.84 6.65
C GLU A 32 18.01 16.50 6.92
N ASN A 33 17.23 15.46 7.17
CA ASN A 33 17.73 14.12 7.49
C ASN A 33 16.86 13.02 6.87
N GLU A 34 17.39 11.79 6.91
CA GLU A 34 16.73 10.61 6.34
C GLU A 34 15.37 10.30 7.00
N LYS A 35 15.22 10.60 8.30
CA LYS A 35 13.97 10.37 9.04
C LYS A 35 12.88 11.34 8.56
N GLU A 36 13.21 12.61 8.37
CA GLU A 36 12.31 13.61 7.79
C GLU A 36 11.94 13.25 6.35
N LEU A 37 12.91 12.82 5.55
CA LEU A 37 12.66 12.41 4.17
C LEU A 37 11.69 11.21 4.11
N PHE A 38 11.91 10.20 4.96
CA PHE A 38 11.01 9.06 5.09
C PHE A 38 9.60 9.52 5.51
N ASN A 39 9.51 10.33 6.56
CA ASN A 39 8.23 10.82 7.08
C ASN A 39 7.46 11.65 6.06
N LEU A 40 8.15 12.52 5.31
CA LEU A 40 7.58 13.30 4.22
C LEU A 40 7.00 12.39 3.13
N ARG A 41 7.78 11.40 2.66
CA ARG A 41 7.32 10.44 1.64
C ARG A 41 6.13 9.62 2.14
N HIS A 42 6.18 9.16 3.38
CA HIS A 42 5.10 8.41 4.02
C HIS A 42 3.82 9.24 4.11
N ALA A 43 3.91 10.49 4.60
CA ALA A 43 2.76 11.40 4.70
C ALA A 43 2.18 11.75 3.32
N SER A 44 3.03 11.92 2.31
CA SER A 44 2.61 12.20 0.93
C SER A 44 1.82 11.03 0.34
N LEU A 45 2.34 9.81 0.47
CA LEU A 45 1.64 8.60 0.02
C LEU A 45 0.31 8.41 0.75
N ARG A 46 0.31 8.57 2.08
CA ARG A 46 -0.92 8.51 2.89
C ARG A 46 -1.96 9.51 2.40
N ASN A 47 -1.57 10.76 2.17
CA ASN A 47 -2.47 11.80 1.66
C ASN A 47 -3.06 11.43 0.29
N MET A 48 -2.26 10.87 -0.62
CA MET A 48 -2.75 10.38 -1.91
C MET A 48 -3.80 9.27 -1.73
N ILE A 49 -3.51 8.29 -0.89
CA ILE A 49 -4.42 7.17 -0.60
C ILE A 49 -5.73 7.68 0.03
N GLU A 50 -5.65 8.58 1.02
CA GLU A 50 -6.82 9.18 1.67
C GLU A 50 -7.68 9.98 0.68
N ARG A 51 -7.05 10.73 -0.24
CA ARG A 51 -7.77 11.44 -1.31
C ARG A 51 -8.48 10.48 -2.25
N ILE A 52 -7.84 9.38 -2.63
CA ILE A 52 -8.46 8.33 -3.46
C ILE A 52 -9.69 7.75 -2.74
N PHE A 53 -9.55 7.37 -1.47
CA PHE A 53 -10.69 6.88 -0.68
C PHE A 53 -11.80 7.92 -0.51
N CYS A 54 -11.45 9.19 -0.38
CA CYS A 54 -12.42 10.28 -0.30
C CYS A 54 -13.24 10.39 -1.60
N ILE A 55 -12.58 10.31 -2.76
CA ILE A 55 -13.24 10.27 -4.07
C ILE A 55 -14.16 9.04 -4.18
N PHE A 56 -13.68 7.86 -3.78
CA PHE A 56 -14.48 6.63 -3.82
C PHE A 56 -15.69 6.65 -2.88
N LYS A 57 -15.65 7.41 -1.79
CA LYS A 57 -16.80 7.59 -0.88
C LYS A 57 -17.89 8.50 -1.44
N SER A 58 -17.65 9.22 -2.53
CA SER A 58 -18.68 10.00 -3.21
C SER A 58 -19.63 9.08 -3.96
N PHE A 59 -20.88 8.97 -3.50
CA PHE A 59 -21.94 8.18 -4.17
C PHE A 59 -22.09 8.55 -5.65
N LYS A 60 -21.94 9.84 -6.00
CA LYS A 60 -21.98 10.29 -7.39
C LYS A 60 -20.87 9.65 -8.22
N THR A 61 -19.65 9.65 -7.70
CA THR A 61 -18.48 9.06 -8.39
C THR A 61 -18.61 7.56 -8.50
N GLN A 62 -19.12 6.88 -7.47
CA GLN A 62 -19.35 5.44 -7.50
C GLN A 62 -20.39 5.06 -8.58
N VAL A 63 -21.50 5.81 -8.68
CA VAL A 63 -22.53 5.59 -9.71
C VAL A 63 -21.98 5.83 -11.11
N GLU A 64 -21.19 6.89 -11.31
CA GLU A 64 -20.55 7.18 -12.59
C GLU A 64 -19.60 6.05 -13.02
N PHE A 65 -18.77 5.51 -12.10
CA PHE A 65 -17.91 4.36 -12.39
C PHE A 65 -18.71 3.12 -12.78
N VAL A 66 -19.77 2.79 -12.04
CA VAL A 66 -20.63 1.65 -12.38
C VAL A 66 -21.26 1.83 -13.76
N LEU A 67 -21.72 3.03 -14.10
CA LEU A 67 -22.33 3.31 -15.40
C LEU A 67 -21.30 3.20 -16.54
N VAL A 68 -20.08 3.72 -16.36
CA VAL A 68 -18.99 3.60 -17.34
C VAL A 68 -18.60 2.13 -17.52
N CYS A 69 -18.42 1.38 -16.43
CA CYS A 69 -18.12 -0.05 -16.50
C CYS A 69 -19.24 -0.83 -17.19
N ALA A 70 -20.51 -0.53 -16.90
CA ALA A 70 -21.65 -1.17 -17.55
C ALA A 70 -21.72 -0.82 -19.05
N ALA A 71 -21.51 0.44 -19.42
CA ALA A 71 -21.47 0.86 -20.82
C ALA A 71 -20.32 0.20 -21.58
N LEU A 72 -19.13 0.15 -20.98
CA LEU A 72 -17.96 -0.51 -21.55
C LEU A 72 -18.18 -2.02 -21.69
N HIS A 73 -18.73 -2.68 -20.67
CA HIS A 73 -19.07 -4.10 -20.72
C HIS A 73 -20.09 -4.39 -21.82
N ASN A 74 -21.15 -3.57 -21.93
CA ASN A 74 -22.15 -3.70 -22.98
C ASN A 74 -21.55 -3.48 -24.38
N PHE A 75 -20.64 -2.52 -24.51
CA PHE A 75 -19.92 -2.25 -25.76
C PHE A 75 -19.02 -3.43 -26.14
N LEU A 76 -18.19 -3.91 -25.22
CA LEU A 76 -17.31 -5.05 -25.44
C LEU A 76 -18.11 -6.32 -25.77
N ARG A 77 -19.23 -6.58 -25.09
CA ARG A 77 -20.12 -7.71 -25.40
C ARG A 77 -20.74 -7.60 -26.80
N LYS A 78 -20.99 -6.38 -27.27
CA LYS A 78 -21.57 -6.14 -28.61
C LYS A 78 -20.53 -6.31 -29.72
N GLU A 79 -19.33 -5.79 -29.52
CA GLU A 79 -18.29 -5.71 -30.55
C GLU A 79 -17.31 -6.91 -30.52
N CYS A 80 -17.10 -7.55 -29.35
CA CYS A 80 -16.25 -8.71 -29.16
C CYS A 80 -17.13 -9.97 -29.00
N ARG A 81 -17.21 -10.80 -30.04
CA ARG A 81 -18.08 -12.01 -30.08
C ARG A 81 -17.44 -13.28 -29.49
N SER A 82 -16.26 -13.18 -28.90
CA SER A 82 -15.50 -14.33 -28.40
C SER A 82 -15.53 -14.38 -26.87
N ASP A 83 -16.66 -14.81 -26.31
CA ASP A 83 -16.78 -15.27 -24.92
C ASP A 83 -16.40 -16.77 -24.81
N GLU A 84 -15.36 -17.22 -25.52
CA GLU A 84 -14.84 -18.57 -25.35
C GLU A 84 -13.75 -18.53 -24.28
N PHE A 85 -14.18 -18.64 -23.02
CA PHE A 85 -13.26 -18.98 -21.94
C PHE A 85 -12.77 -20.42 -22.18
N PRO A 86 -11.47 -20.68 -22.30
CA PRO A 86 -10.97 -22.04 -22.34
C PRO A 86 -11.42 -22.75 -21.06
N ILE A 87 -12.16 -23.85 -21.21
CA ILE A 87 -12.43 -24.74 -20.09
C ILE A 87 -11.08 -25.38 -19.76
N GLU A 88 -10.42 -24.90 -18.71
CA GLU A 88 -9.29 -25.62 -18.13
C GLU A 88 -9.85 -26.96 -17.65
N ALA A 89 -9.44 -28.04 -18.31
CA ALA A 89 -9.76 -29.39 -17.88
C ALA A 89 -9.18 -29.54 -16.47
N VAL A 90 -10.08 -29.64 -15.49
CA VAL A 90 -9.72 -29.96 -14.12
C VAL A 90 -9.25 -31.41 -14.16
N ASP A 91 -7.93 -31.61 -14.27
CA ASP A 91 -7.35 -32.93 -14.10
C ASP A 91 -7.38 -33.22 -12.61
N GLU A 92 -8.48 -33.86 -12.21
CA GLU A 92 -8.74 -34.29 -10.84
C GLU A 92 -7.84 -35.50 -10.54
N LEU A 93 -6.61 -35.26 -10.10
CA LEU A 93 -5.89 -36.26 -9.31
C LEU A 93 -4.98 -35.63 -8.24
N SER A 94 -5.53 -35.60 -7.04
CA SER A 94 -4.88 -36.04 -5.80
C SER A 94 -3.75 -35.17 -5.21
N SER A 95 -4.15 -34.39 -4.21
CA SER A 95 -3.65 -34.48 -2.82
C SER A 95 -2.14 -34.66 -2.62
N SER A 96 -1.48 -33.58 -2.21
CA SER A 96 -0.71 -33.59 -0.94
C SER A 96 -0.47 -32.16 -0.43
N MET A 97 -1.10 -31.83 0.71
CA MET A 97 -0.59 -30.76 1.57
C MET A 97 0.78 -31.18 2.09
N LEU A 98 1.79 -30.32 1.93
CA LEU A 98 3.01 -30.39 2.73
C LEU A 98 3.07 -29.16 3.65
N PRO A 99 3.54 -29.33 4.90
CA PRO A 99 3.44 -28.31 5.93
C PRO A 99 4.34 -27.11 5.59
N VAL A 100 3.79 -25.91 5.78
CA VAL A 100 4.56 -24.67 5.88
C VAL A 100 5.41 -24.78 7.13
N ASN A 101 6.69 -25.12 6.97
CA ASN A 101 7.66 -24.95 8.03
C ASN A 101 7.99 -23.45 8.11
N GLU A 102 7.48 -22.82 9.17
CA GLU A 102 8.00 -21.57 9.70
C GLU A 102 9.41 -21.83 10.24
N ASP A 103 10.45 -21.48 9.49
CA ASP A 103 11.66 -20.84 10.00
C ASP A 103 12.61 -20.62 8.82
N ASP A 104 12.83 -19.36 8.46
CA ASP A 104 14.14 -18.97 7.95
C ASP A 104 14.38 -17.52 8.38
N THR A 105 14.99 -17.46 9.56
CA THR A 105 15.69 -16.35 10.15
C THR A 105 16.58 -15.64 9.12
N PHE A 106 16.09 -14.51 8.61
CA PHE A 106 16.93 -13.45 8.04
C PHE A 106 16.70 -12.16 8.83
N GLU A 107 17.45 -12.01 9.92
CA GLU A 107 17.71 -10.73 10.57
C GLU A 107 19.22 -10.48 10.53
N PRO A 108 19.65 -9.50 9.73
CA PRO A 108 20.70 -8.60 10.22
C PRO A 108 20.39 -7.11 10.02
N ILE A 109 19.31 -6.76 9.31
CA ILE A 109 19.08 -5.36 8.87
C ILE A 109 18.09 -4.63 9.78
N ILE A 110 17.03 -5.27 10.29
CA ILE A 110 15.99 -4.57 11.06
C ILE A 110 16.41 -4.38 12.52
N GLN A 111 17.09 -5.36 13.13
CA GLN A 111 17.63 -5.22 14.50
C GLN A 111 18.55 -4.00 14.67
N THR A 112 19.44 -3.74 13.71
CA THR A 112 20.36 -2.59 13.74
C THR A 112 19.60 -1.26 13.74
N HIS A 113 18.58 -1.14 12.87
CA HIS A 113 17.75 0.06 12.78
C HIS A 113 16.78 0.24 13.96
N GLU A 114 16.29 -0.84 14.58
CA GLU A 114 15.44 -0.74 15.77
C GLU A 114 16.24 -0.34 17.02
N GLN A 115 17.46 -0.86 17.17
CA GLN A 115 18.39 -0.50 18.24
C GLN A 115 18.80 0.98 18.14
N GLU A 116 19.11 1.48 16.95
CA GLU A 116 19.38 2.91 16.72
C GLU A 116 18.16 3.80 17.01
N ARG A 117 16.93 3.34 16.72
CA ARG A 117 15.71 4.10 17.03
C ARG A 117 15.43 4.21 18.54
N LYS A 118 15.83 3.22 19.35
CA LYS A 118 15.72 3.29 20.82
C LYS A 118 16.78 4.21 21.42
N ASN A 119 17.99 4.21 20.85
CA ASN A 119 19.13 4.99 21.37
C ASN A 119 19.08 6.49 21.06
N VAL A 120 18.36 6.91 20.01
CA VAL A 120 18.22 8.35 19.64
C VAL A 120 17.04 9.03 20.36
N ASN A 121 16.21 8.26 21.06
CA ASN A 121 15.06 8.76 21.82
C ASN A 121 15.31 8.78 23.34
N ALA A 122 16.58 8.66 23.78
CA ALA A 122 17.02 8.74 25.17
C ALA A 122 17.64 10.11 25.48
#